data_AF-A0A7Y5KYF5-F1
#
_entry.id   AF-A0A7Y5KYF5-F1
#
_cell.length_a   1.000
_cell.length_b   1.000
_cell.length_c   1.000
_cell.angle_alpha   90.00
_cell.angle_beta   90.00
_cell.angle_gamma   90.00
#
_symmetry.space_group_name_H-M   'P 1'
#
loop_
_entity.id
_entity.type
_entity.pdbx_description
1 polymer ?
#
loop_
_entity_poly.entity_id
_entity_poly.type
_entity_poly.pdbx_seq_one_letter_code
_entity_poly.pdbx_strand_id
1 'polypeptide(L)'
;MMEGRDHEVEEDKAAWAEAARTQGQDAGPASSALPRASAQLTTEEADIPMSAIRGGSKKKVLLIGVAALLLAGGGIAGFGYFQNQSARKQTQAAFGELSQCLVGEAVTSSAEIPMKYRAHQVAIMGRKPDERAEGGEPWPERCATPALKVVDAAEDAGLESSDGKSLYAAADELAKALKEKRGLDNDISGLLRNTWEQAEAAKLTPSASSVAGPPTHKPVMVLDQIPDTAIVSKEYVALNAMHTTRHPSEEGFIFFDRKEAPGPFYCRVEKERLLCKKVPADVAKLGHAITVNGSSDPGVPPLFFAGNRGDAGVYRGDTGALVDKMDTVGAYARKDGLVVLLGVADGKMTLAVQKKSGDLTTRYPLDEELKPFFEDTVEWGNGFYTTMVSHGYLYAQIWKEGQAWKLYAFPIGADGRPKKPTLIGDLSGSTENSGGPSLSSCRTADARRTVRIHHYEHDYVTFFADGTWTRPLEANGLSEGIMDCGEGRATFTQNGSLTLCTSAECTQEYLNMYRAPNNDLAPRSGANDRALVKDTLVAIWGAGQRGGIRGRRALPKEWESSTDAVLFDDLVADGKLGEVSTVTELKVLPAPGSALVLLQTRKGLVAMRVGSDGGFTPDNVVWE
;
A
#
# COMPACT_ATOMS: atom_id res chain seq x y z
N MET A 1 -36.56 -26.92 22.60
CA MET A 1 -37.00 -25.52 22.70
C MET A 1 -36.01 -24.68 21.92
N MET A 2 -36.33 -24.36 20.68
CA MET A 2 -35.55 -23.47 19.80
C MET A 2 -36.55 -22.68 18.97
N GLU A 3 -37.06 -21.60 19.54
CA GLU A 3 -37.77 -20.52 18.86
C GLU A 3 -37.39 -19.26 19.64
N GLY A 4 -36.64 -18.33 19.03
CA GLY A 4 -36.26 -17.09 19.71
C GLY A 4 -34.95 -16.42 19.27
N ARG A 5 -34.55 -16.49 17.98
CA ARG A 5 -33.41 -15.70 17.47
C ARG A 5 -33.66 -14.92 16.18
N ASP A 6 -34.88 -14.95 15.64
CA ASP A 6 -35.17 -14.29 14.36
C ASP A 6 -35.57 -12.80 14.50
N HIS A 7 -35.78 -12.30 15.72
CA HIS A 7 -36.22 -10.92 15.93
C HIS A 7 -35.08 -9.88 16.02
N GLU A 8 -33.84 -10.27 16.32
CA GLU A 8 -32.73 -9.32 16.47
C GLU A 8 -32.13 -8.86 15.12
N VAL A 9 -32.37 -9.58 14.03
CA VAL A 9 -31.77 -9.26 12.71
C VAL A 9 -32.61 -8.26 11.90
N GLU A 10 -33.88 -8.04 12.25
CA GLU A 10 -34.73 -7.06 11.57
C GLU A 10 -34.59 -5.64 12.12
N GLU A 11 -34.32 -5.45 13.42
CA GLU A 11 -34.18 -4.11 14.01
C GLU A 11 -32.93 -3.37 13.49
N ASP A 12 -31.83 -4.09 13.23
CA ASP A 12 -30.60 -3.49 12.69
C ASP A 12 -30.74 -3.03 11.22
N LYS A 13 -31.62 -3.64 10.42
CA LYS A 13 -31.84 -3.18 9.02
C LYS A 13 -32.66 -1.89 8.96
N ALA A 14 -33.55 -1.66 9.92
CA ALA A 14 -34.33 -0.43 9.99
C ALA A 14 -33.46 0.77 10.40
N ALA A 15 -32.52 0.57 11.33
CA ALA A 15 -31.60 1.63 11.79
C ALA A 15 -30.66 2.14 10.67
N TRP A 16 -30.21 1.25 9.77
CA TRP A 16 -29.38 1.64 8.63
C TRP A 16 -30.16 2.36 7.51
N ALA A 17 -31.45 2.05 7.33
CA ALA A 17 -32.29 2.71 6.32
C ALA A 17 -32.68 4.15 6.73
N GLU A 18 -32.80 4.42 8.04
CA GLU A 18 -33.09 5.76 8.59
C GLU A 18 -31.88 6.71 8.46
N ALA A 19 -30.67 6.19 8.68
CA ALA A 19 -29.41 6.94 8.55
C ALA A 19 -29.08 7.34 7.10
N ALA A 20 -29.53 6.55 6.11
CA ALA A 20 -29.33 6.87 4.69
C ALA A 20 -30.26 7.99 4.18
N ARG A 21 -31.37 8.29 4.86
CA ARG A 21 -32.30 9.37 4.46
C ARG A 21 -31.87 10.75 4.95
N THR A 22 -31.05 10.83 6.00
CA THR A 22 -30.69 12.10 6.64
C THR A 22 -29.49 12.82 6.01
N GLN A 23 -28.81 12.23 5.02
CA GLN A 23 -27.68 12.85 4.30
C GLN A 23 -28.06 13.57 2.98
N GLY A 24 -29.33 13.60 2.60
CA GLY A 24 -29.78 14.10 1.29
C GLY A 24 -30.40 15.51 1.25
N GLN A 25 -30.44 16.25 2.36
CA GLN A 25 -31.18 17.51 2.43
C GLN A 25 -30.36 18.61 3.11
N ASP A 26 -29.41 19.20 2.38
CA ASP A 26 -28.94 20.56 2.61
C ASP A 26 -28.21 21.09 1.36
N ALA A 27 -28.99 21.48 0.34
CA ALA A 27 -28.53 22.36 -0.72
C ALA A 27 -29.63 23.39 -0.98
N GLY A 28 -29.55 24.50 -0.24
CA GLY A 28 -30.43 25.65 -0.40
C GLY A 28 -30.19 26.39 -1.73
N PRO A 29 -31.21 27.10 -2.26
CA PRO A 29 -31.12 27.77 -3.56
C PRO A 29 -30.34 29.08 -3.46
N ALA A 30 -29.32 29.24 -4.31
CA ALA A 30 -28.61 30.49 -4.48
C ALA A 30 -29.49 31.54 -5.17
N SER A 31 -29.64 32.68 -4.51
CA SER A 31 -30.49 33.80 -4.88
C SER A 31 -29.79 34.80 -5.82
N SER A 32 -30.57 35.29 -6.78
CA SER A 32 -30.63 36.63 -7.38
C SER A 32 -29.37 37.31 -7.95
N ALA A 33 -29.41 37.41 -9.29
CA ALA A 33 -29.15 38.57 -10.14
C ALA A 33 -28.59 39.86 -9.51
N LEU A 34 -27.46 40.32 -10.06
CA LEU A 34 -27.04 41.72 -10.08
C LEU A 34 -26.86 42.21 -11.53
N PRO A 35 -27.20 43.47 -11.82
CA PRO A 35 -27.22 44.03 -13.17
C PRO A 35 -25.81 44.37 -13.68
N ARG A 36 -25.52 44.04 -14.95
CA ARG A 36 -24.35 44.52 -15.69
C ARG A 36 -24.54 45.99 -16.05
N ALA A 37 -23.68 46.86 -15.52
CA ALA A 37 -23.49 48.21 -16.02
C ALA A 37 -22.67 48.17 -17.32
N SER A 38 -23.27 48.64 -18.41
CA SER A 38 -22.61 48.92 -19.68
C SER A 38 -21.84 50.23 -19.59
N ALA A 39 -20.51 50.18 -19.65
CA ALA A 39 -19.69 51.38 -19.89
C ALA A 39 -19.63 51.63 -21.40
N GLN A 40 -20.22 52.74 -21.85
CA GLN A 40 -19.98 53.30 -23.18
C GLN A 40 -18.65 54.07 -23.14
N LEU A 41 -17.68 53.67 -23.97
CA LEU A 41 -16.52 54.49 -24.28
C LEU A 41 -16.86 55.39 -25.47
N THR A 42 -16.91 56.68 -25.21
CA THR A 42 -16.95 57.75 -26.21
C THR A 42 -15.54 57.97 -26.74
N THR A 43 -15.33 57.76 -28.04
CA THR A 43 -14.12 58.26 -28.73
C THR A 43 -14.37 59.70 -29.16
N GLU A 44 -13.85 60.64 -28.38
CA GLU A 44 -13.67 62.04 -28.78
C GLU A 44 -12.58 62.17 -29.83
N GLU A 45 -12.82 63.12 -30.72
CA GLU A 45 -12.04 63.53 -31.87
C GLU A 45 -10.65 64.04 -31.49
N ALA A 46 -9.63 63.65 -32.24
CA ALA A 46 -8.35 64.35 -32.29
C ALA A 46 -8.19 65.01 -33.66
N ASP A 47 -8.54 66.28 -33.71
CA ASP A 47 -8.23 67.22 -34.79
C ASP A 47 -6.71 67.40 -34.91
N ILE A 48 -6.16 67.16 -36.10
CA ILE A 48 -4.81 67.59 -36.47
C ILE A 48 -4.96 68.74 -37.49
N PRO A 49 -4.46 69.96 -37.20
CA PRO A 49 -4.56 71.07 -38.13
C PRO A 49 -3.51 70.93 -39.24
N MET A 50 -3.98 70.64 -40.45
CA MET A 50 -3.18 70.77 -41.67
C MET A 50 -3.25 72.22 -42.14
N SER A 51 -2.18 72.99 -41.89
CA SER A 51 -1.97 74.25 -42.60
C SER A 51 -0.54 74.37 -43.14
N ALA A 52 -0.49 74.90 -44.36
CA ALA A 52 0.65 75.48 -45.07
C ALA A 52 1.68 74.54 -45.75
N ILE A 53 1.37 74.14 -47.00
CA ILE A 53 2.36 74.26 -48.11
C ILE A 53 1.62 74.75 -49.36
N ARG A 54 1.95 75.98 -49.79
CA ARG A 54 1.44 76.63 -51.00
C ARG A 54 2.60 76.77 -52.00
N GLY A 55 2.41 76.21 -53.19
CA GLY A 55 2.97 76.76 -54.44
C GLY A 55 4.09 75.96 -55.13
N GLY A 56 3.80 75.46 -56.33
CA GLY A 56 4.83 75.28 -57.37
C GLY A 56 4.69 74.06 -58.28
N SER A 57 4.28 74.31 -59.54
CA SER A 57 4.58 73.50 -60.73
C SER A 57 3.90 72.11 -60.90
N LYS A 58 2.81 72.12 -61.69
CA LYS A 58 2.11 70.93 -62.21
C LYS A 58 2.90 70.28 -63.34
N LYS A 59 3.58 69.16 -63.05
CA LYS A 59 3.88 67.99 -63.92
C LYS A 59 5.18 67.30 -63.46
N LYS A 60 5.15 66.59 -62.32
CA LYS A 60 6.13 65.55 -61.91
C LYS A 60 5.85 64.88 -60.53
N VAL A 61 4.59 64.86 -60.05
CA VAL A 61 4.28 64.39 -58.68
C VAL A 61 3.59 63.01 -58.61
N LEU A 62 3.08 62.48 -59.72
CA LEU A 62 2.33 61.21 -59.68
C LEU A 62 3.20 59.95 -59.50
N LEU A 63 4.51 60.02 -59.73
CA LEU A 63 5.44 58.88 -59.63
C LEU A 63 6.22 58.84 -58.29
N ILE A 64 6.37 59.98 -57.61
CA ILE A 64 7.07 60.06 -56.31
C ILE A 64 6.09 59.81 -55.14
N GLY A 65 4.81 60.18 -55.27
CA GLY A 65 3.79 59.91 -54.25
C GLY A 65 3.50 58.42 -54.05
N VAL A 66 3.55 57.61 -55.11
CA VAL A 66 3.36 56.15 -55.03
C VAL A 66 4.59 55.44 -54.46
N ALA A 67 5.81 55.91 -54.77
CA ALA A 67 7.04 55.39 -54.18
C ALA A 67 7.18 55.74 -52.69
N ALA A 68 6.75 56.94 -52.27
CA ALA A 68 6.73 57.34 -50.87
C ALA A 68 5.65 56.59 -50.06
N LEU A 69 4.49 56.28 -50.65
CA LEU A 69 3.46 55.43 -50.04
C LEU A 69 3.88 53.95 -49.95
N LEU A 70 4.64 53.44 -50.92
CA LEU A 70 5.19 52.08 -50.88
C LEU A 70 6.37 51.96 -49.90
N LEU A 71 7.20 53.00 -49.76
CA LEU A 71 8.28 53.04 -48.76
C LEU A 71 7.75 53.29 -47.34
N ALA A 72 6.73 54.14 -47.16
CA ALA A 72 6.06 54.34 -45.88
C ALA A 72 5.21 53.11 -45.49
N GLY A 73 4.49 52.51 -46.43
CA GLY A 73 3.75 51.27 -46.22
C GLY A 73 4.66 50.06 -45.95
N GLY A 74 5.81 49.97 -46.64
CA GLY A 74 6.84 48.97 -46.39
C GLY A 74 7.55 49.14 -45.05
N GLY A 75 7.78 50.38 -44.62
CA GLY A 75 8.36 50.69 -43.30
C GLY A 75 7.44 50.31 -42.14
N ILE A 76 6.14 50.59 -42.25
CA ILE A 76 5.15 50.23 -41.21
C ILE A 76 4.95 48.70 -41.15
N ALA A 77 4.85 48.03 -42.30
CA ALA A 77 4.73 46.57 -42.35
C ALA A 77 6.00 45.85 -41.85
N GLY A 78 7.18 46.36 -42.20
CA GLY A 78 8.47 45.84 -41.74
C GLY A 78 8.69 46.02 -40.24
N PHE A 79 8.31 47.17 -39.69
CA PHE A 79 8.39 47.45 -38.26
C PHE A 79 7.43 46.54 -37.46
N GLY A 80 6.18 46.39 -37.92
CA GLY A 80 5.22 45.46 -37.31
C GLY A 80 5.68 44.01 -37.37
N TYR A 81 6.28 43.57 -38.48
CA TYR A 81 6.86 42.24 -38.60
C TYR A 81 8.04 42.02 -37.62
N PHE A 82 8.93 43.01 -37.50
CA PHE A 82 10.07 42.92 -36.59
C PHE A 82 9.63 42.93 -35.11
N GLN A 83 8.67 43.78 -34.74
CA GLN A 83 8.10 43.78 -33.40
C GLN A 83 7.42 42.44 -33.08
N ASN A 84 6.60 41.91 -34.00
CA ASN A 84 5.96 40.61 -33.82
C ASN A 84 6.98 39.47 -33.72
N GLN A 85 8.04 39.46 -34.53
CA GLN A 85 9.12 38.49 -34.40
C GLN A 85 9.86 38.59 -33.06
N SER A 86 10.14 39.82 -32.59
CA SER A 86 10.80 40.05 -31.31
C SER A 86 9.92 39.59 -30.15
N ALA A 87 8.63 39.95 -30.17
CA ALA A 87 7.66 39.53 -29.18
C ALA A 87 7.54 38.00 -29.14
N ARG A 88 7.42 37.34 -30.30
CA ARG A 88 7.42 35.86 -30.38
C ARG A 88 8.68 35.21 -29.81
N LYS A 89 9.86 35.80 -30.04
CA LYS A 89 11.11 35.32 -29.42
C LYS A 89 11.09 35.47 -27.90
N GLN A 90 10.51 36.55 -27.39
CA GLN A 90 10.32 36.74 -25.95
C GLN A 90 9.30 35.74 -25.38
N THR A 91 8.18 35.49 -26.06
CA THR A 91 7.21 34.45 -25.66
C THR A 91 7.87 33.08 -25.63
N GLN A 92 8.68 32.77 -26.64
CA GLN A 92 9.43 31.52 -26.74
C GLN A 92 10.44 31.37 -25.58
N ALA A 93 11.12 32.45 -25.21
CA ALA A 93 12.04 32.49 -24.08
C ALA A 93 11.31 32.31 -22.73
N ALA A 94 10.21 33.04 -22.52
CA ALA A 94 9.38 32.91 -21.32
C ALA A 94 8.79 31.50 -21.18
N PHE A 95 8.36 30.90 -22.29
CA PHE A 95 7.87 29.52 -22.30
C PHE A 95 8.98 28.51 -21.99
N GLY A 96 10.20 28.77 -22.47
CA GLY A 96 11.40 28.04 -22.08
C GLY A 96 11.70 28.12 -20.58
N GLU A 97 11.58 29.31 -19.98
CA GLU A 97 11.71 29.51 -18.53
C GLU A 97 10.66 28.72 -17.73
N LEU A 98 9.40 28.74 -18.18
CA LEU A 98 8.31 28.00 -17.55
C LEU A 98 8.54 26.48 -17.62
N SER A 99 8.89 25.95 -18.80
CA SER A 99 9.23 24.54 -18.99
C SER A 99 10.40 24.13 -18.09
N GLN A 100 11.47 24.92 -18.08
CA GLN A 100 12.63 24.67 -17.23
C GLN A 100 12.25 24.66 -15.74
N CYS A 101 11.43 25.60 -15.28
CA CYS A 101 11.00 25.66 -13.88
C CYS A 101 10.16 24.44 -13.47
N LEU A 102 9.20 24.04 -14.29
CA LEU A 102 8.25 22.99 -13.93
C LEU A 102 8.84 21.59 -14.03
N VAL A 103 9.69 21.32 -15.03
CA VAL A 103 10.15 19.94 -15.30
C VAL A 103 11.66 19.79 -15.46
N GLY A 104 12.41 20.89 -15.44
CA GLY A 104 13.87 20.88 -15.48
C GLY A 104 14.48 20.71 -16.87
N GLU A 105 13.64 20.62 -17.91
CA GLU A 105 14.06 20.43 -19.29
C GLU A 105 13.05 21.07 -20.26
N ALA A 106 13.46 21.21 -21.53
CA ALA A 106 12.58 21.68 -22.59
C ALA A 106 11.63 20.55 -23.02
N VAL A 107 10.32 20.77 -22.90
CA VAL A 107 9.29 19.82 -23.34
C VAL A 107 8.52 20.42 -24.50
N THR A 108 8.55 19.73 -25.64
CA THR A 108 7.88 20.16 -26.86
C THR A 108 6.54 19.47 -27.09
N SER A 109 6.18 18.48 -26.27
CA SER A 109 4.93 17.72 -26.41
C SER A 109 3.97 18.00 -25.26
N SER A 110 2.76 18.44 -25.62
CA SER A 110 1.61 18.60 -24.72
C SER A 110 1.18 17.30 -24.04
N ALA A 111 1.45 16.16 -24.64
CA ALA A 111 1.18 14.85 -24.04
C ALA A 111 2.21 14.46 -22.96
N GLU A 112 3.46 14.93 -23.08
CA GLU A 112 4.55 14.59 -22.17
C GLU A 112 4.59 15.49 -20.92
N ILE A 113 4.14 16.75 -21.01
CA ILE A 113 4.30 17.69 -19.91
C ILE A 113 3.63 17.24 -18.60
N PRO A 114 2.39 16.70 -18.58
CA PRO A 114 1.76 16.31 -17.33
C PRO A 114 2.51 15.15 -16.67
N MET A 115 3.05 14.22 -17.49
CA MET A 115 3.85 13.08 -17.04
C MET A 115 5.17 13.51 -16.39
N LYS A 116 5.89 14.43 -17.04
CA LYS A 116 7.16 14.94 -16.51
C LYS A 116 6.95 15.74 -15.24
N TYR A 117 5.94 16.62 -15.20
CA TYR A 117 5.57 17.35 -13.99
C TYR A 117 5.18 16.41 -12.85
N ARG A 118 4.38 15.39 -13.15
CA ARG A 118 3.92 14.37 -12.20
C ARG A 118 5.09 13.65 -11.51
N ALA A 119 6.11 13.26 -12.27
CA ALA A 119 7.28 12.57 -11.74
C ALA A 119 7.99 13.40 -10.64
N HIS A 120 8.06 14.72 -10.82
CA HIS A 120 8.57 15.65 -9.80
C HIS A 120 7.58 15.80 -8.65
N GLN A 121 6.30 16.06 -8.96
CA GLN A 121 5.23 16.30 -8.00
C GLN A 121 5.15 15.18 -6.95
N VAL A 122 5.03 13.93 -7.40
CA VAL A 122 4.86 12.79 -6.50
C VAL A 122 6.07 12.65 -5.57
N ALA A 123 7.28 12.77 -6.11
CA ALA A 123 8.54 12.58 -5.41
C ALA A 123 8.78 13.62 -4.31
N ILE A 124 8.29 14.85 -4.48
CA ILE A 124 8.57 15.95 -3.56
C ILE A 124 7.38 16.39 -2.70
N MET A 125 6.19 15.81 -2.90
CA MET A 125 4.98 16.11 -2.10
C MET A 125 5.15 15.91 -0.58
N GLY A 126 6.07 15.03 -0.18
CA GLY A 126 6.40 14.79 1.24
C GLY A 126 7.47 15.70 1.82
N ARG A 127 8.09 16.55 1.00
CA ARG A 127 9.15 17.47 1.43
C ARG A 127 8.57 18.73 2.03
N LYS A 128 9.24 19.27 3.04
CA LYS A 128 8.87 20.54 3.64
C LYS A 128 9.09 21.69 2.66
N PRO A 129 8.39 22.83 2.78
CA PRO A 129 8.56 23.97 1.87
C PRO A 129 10.01 24.45 1.73
N ASP A 130 10.79 24.48 2.82
CA ASP A 130 12.21 24.85 2.83
C ASP A 130 13.09 23.86 2.04
N GLU A 131 12.77 22.58 2.07
CA GLU A 131 13.44 21.54 1.27
C GLU A 131 13.09 21.63 -0.23
N ARG A 132 11.99 22.32 -0.58
CA ARG A 132 11.56 22.58 -1.97
C ARG A 132 12.04 23.92 -2.51
N ALA A 133 12.50 24.82 -1.64
CA ALA A 133 12.74 26.23 -1.93
C ALA A 133 14.03 26.54 -2.70
N GLU A 134 15.08 25.71 -2.60
CA GLU A 134 16.42 25.99 -3.18
C GLU A 134 16.89 27.47 -3.02
N GLY A 135 16.54 28.11 -1.90
CA GLY A 135 16.91 29.51 -1.61
C GLY A 135 15.87 30.57 -1.99
N GLY A 136 14.64 30.19 -2.36
CA GLY A 136 13.55 31.12 -2.70
C GLY A 136 12.15 30.59 -2.35
N GLU A 137 11.18 30.86 -3.21
CA GLU A 137 9.84 30.27 -3.08
C GLU A 137 9.88 28.76 -3.37
N PRO A 138 9.07 27.95 -2.68
CA PRO A 138 9.00 26.52 -2.90
C PRO A 138 8.53 26.19 -4.33
N TRP A 139 8.96 25.04 -4.86
CA TRP A 139 8.38 24.47 -6.07
C TRP A 139 7.10 23.70 -5.71
N PRO A 140 5.99 23.78 -6.47
CA PRO A 140 5.88 24.41 -7.80
C PRO A 140 5.50 25.89 -7.76
N GLU A 141 5.29 26.47 -6.57
CA GLU A 141 4.74 27.81 -6.40
C GLU A 141 5.59 28.90 -7.08
N ARG A 142 6.92 28.79 -7.00
CA ARG A 142 7.86 29.70 -7.69
C ARG A 142 7.69 29.76 -9.22
N CYS A 143 7.09 28.73 -9.82
CA CYS A 143 6.89 28.68 -11.27
C CYS A 143 5.71 29.55 -11.73
N ALA A 144 4.94 30.14 -10.81
CA ALA A 144 3.92 31.12 -11.14
C ALA A 144 4.51 32.38 -11.82
N THR A 145 5.70 32.84 -11.41
CA THR A 145 6.35 34.00 -12.04
C THR A 145 6.75 33.74 -13.50
N PRO A 146 7.46 32.65 -13.85
CA PRO A 146 7.65 32.24 -15.25
C PRO A 146 6.34 32.11 -16.03
N ALA A 147 5.26 31.60 -15.42
CA ALA A 147 3.97 31.51 -16.08
C ALA A 147 3.38 32.89 -16.40
N LEU A 148 3.45 33.85 -15.47
CA LEU A 148 3.03 35.24 -15.73
C LEU A 148 3.88 35.92 -16.81
N LYS A 149 5.18 35.62 -16.91
CA LYS A 149 6.00 36.11 -18.04
C LYS A 149 5.50 35.58 -19.40
N VAL A 150 4.95 34.37 -19.44
CA VAL A 150 4.32 33.83 -20.65
C VAL A 150 3.04 34.61 -20.97
N VAL A 151 2.25 34.98 -19.96
CA VAL A 151 1.05 35.82 -20.11
C VAL A 151 1.44 37.16 -20.76
N ASP A 152 2.35 37.92 -20.12
CA ASP A 152 2.79 39.23 -20.61
C ASP A 152 3.36 39.15 -22.04
N ALA A 153 4.23 38.17 -22.29
CA ALA A 153 4.87 38.01 -23.61
C ALA A 153 3.92 37.47 -24.69
N ALA A 154 2.83 36.77 -24.33
CA ALA A 154 1.82 36.30 -25.27
C ALA A 154 0.86 37.43 -25.67
N GLU A 155 0.52 38.32 -24.73
CA GLU A 155 -0.23 39.55 -24.99
C GLU A 155 0.53 40.45 -25.98
N ASP A 156 1.81 40.73 -25.70
CA ASP A 156 2.69 41.55 -26.57
C ASP A 156 2.85 40.96 -27.98
N ALA A 157 2.81 39.63 -28.10
CA ALA A 157 2.92 38.93 -29.38
C ALA A 157 1.59 38.83 -30.15
N GLY A 158 0.49 39.35 -29.59
CA GLY A 158 -0.85 39.25 -30.17
C GLY A 158 -1.31 37.79 -30.31
N LEU A 159 -0.92 36.92 -29.37
CA LEU A 159 -1.31 35.50 -29.34
C LEU A 159 -2.63 35.28 -28.58
N GLU A 160 -3.42 36.34 -28.43
CA GLU A 160 -4.78 36.27 -27.93
C GLU A 160 -5.74 35.76 -29.03
N SER A 161 -6.76 35.02 -28.60
CA SER A 161 -7.82 34.53 -29.47
C SER A 161 -9.15 35.00 -28.91
N SER A 162 -10.06 35.42 -29.80
CA SER A 162 -11.39 35.90 -29.43
C SER A 162 -12.31 34.81 -28.88
N ASP A 163 -11.95 33.54 -29.07
CA ASP A 163 -12.67 32.38 -28.52
C ASP A 163 -12.25 32.02 -27.08
N GLY A 164 -11.32 32.77 -26.49
CA GLY A 164 -10.79 32.53 -25.15
C GLY A 164 -9.82 31.35 -25.05
N LYS A 165 -9.50 30.68 -26.17
CA LYS A 165 -8.52 29.58 -26.24
C LYS A 165 -7.19 30.13 -26.74
N SER A 166 -6.51 30.87 -25.89
CA SER A 166 -5.21 31.47 -26.18
C SER A 166 -4.14 30.98 -25.23
N LEU A 167 -2.87 31.10 -25.66
CA LEU A 167 -1.74 30.85 -24.77
C LEU A 167 -1.77 31.79 -23.55
N TYR A 168 -2.19 33.04 -23.75
CA TYR A 168 -2.40 34.01 -22.68
C TYR A 168 -3.36 33.46 -21.61
N ALA A 169 -4.57 33.04 -22.01
CA ALA A 169 -5.59 32.57 -21.06
C ALA A 169 -5.14 31.28 -20.35
N ALA A 170 -4.57 30.34 -21.10
CA ALA A 170 -4.08 29.08 -20.53
C ALA A 170 -2.91 29.28 -19.56
N ALA A 171 -2.00 30.21 -19.86
CA ALA A 171 -0.87 30.53 -18.97
C ALA A 171 -1.32 31.29 -17.71
N ASP A 172 -2.32 32.16 -17.82
CA ASP A 172 -2.89 32.90 -16.67
C ASP A 172 -3.60 31.95 -15.70
N GLU A 173 -4.42 31.02 -16.20
CA GLU A 173 -5.04 29.98 -15.37
C GLU A 173 -3.98 29.10 -14.67
N LEU A 174 -2.94 28.69 -15.39
CA LEU A 174 -1.84 27.93 -14.82
C LEU A 174 -1.08 28.74 -13.75
N ALA A 175 -0.78 30.02 -14.00
CA ALA A 175 -0.11 30.89 -13.05
C ALA A 175 -0.91 31.06 -11.75
N LYS A 176 -2.22 31.23 -11.87
CA LYS A 176 -3.14 31.29 -10.72
C LYS A 176 -3.11 30.00 -9.91
N ALA A 177 -3.21 28.85 -10.57
CA ALA A 177 -3.18 27.54 -9.91
C ALA A 177 -1.82 27.26 -9.22
N LEU A 178 -0.70 27.68 -9.83
CA LEU A 178 0.63 27.54 -9.23
C LEU A 178 0.80 28.44 -7.99
N LYS A 179 0.18 29.63 -7.98
CA LYS A 179 0.27 30.57 -6.85
C LYS A 179 -0.57 30.15 -5.63
N GLU A 180 -1.58 29.32 -5.82
CA GLU A 180 -2.34 28.77 -4.71
C GLU A 180 -1.42 27.95 -3.80
N LYS A 181 -1.52 28.13 -2.47
CA LYS A 181 -0.69 27.42 -1.45
C LYS A 181 -0.92 25.90 -1.39
N ARG A 182 -1.55 25.31 -2.41
CA ARG A 182 -1.85 23.89 -2.63
C ARG A 182 -1.54 23.45 -4.06
N GLY A 183 -0.78 24.23 -4.84
CA GLY A 183 -0.40 23.86 -6.21
C GLY A 183 0.31 22.50 -6.30
N LEU A 184 1.00 22.09 -5.22
CA LEU A 184 1.61 20.77 -5.11
C LEU A 184 0.57 19.64 -5.00
N ASP A 185 -0.56 19.87 -4.34
CA ASP A 185 -1.59 18.84 -4.08
C ASP A 185 -2.69 18.84 -5.16
N ASN A 186 -2.90 19.96 -5.85
CA ASN A 186 -3.95 20.15 -6.85
C ASN A 186 -3.71 19.37 -8.16
N ASP A 187 -4.79 19.03 -8.89
CA ASP A 187 -4.69 18.68 -10.32
C ASP A 187 -4.46 19.88 -11.20
N ILE A 188 -3.23 20.01 -11.68
CA ILE A 188 -2.92 20.96 -12.74
C ILE A 188 -2.58 20.25 -14.06
N SER A 189 -2.78 18.92 -14.17
CA SER A 189 -2.43 18.16 -15.37
C SER A 189 -3.20 18.64 -16.61
N GLY A 190 -4.48 19.00 -16.42
CA GLY A 190 -5.31 19.60 -17.47
C GLY A 190 -4.83 21.00 -17.87
N LEU A 191 -4.46 21.84 -16.90
CA LEU A 191 -3.94 23.19 -17.15
C LEU A 191 -2.60 23.12 -17.90
N LEU A 192 -1.67 22.28 -17.44
CA LEU A 192 -0.39 22.03 -18.12
C LEU A 192 -0.58 21.57 -19.56
N ARG A 193 -1.46 20.59 -19.79
CA ARG A 193 -1.75 20.11 -21.15
C ARG A 193 -2.27 21.25 -22.03
N ASN A 194 -3.26 22.00 -21.54
CA ASN A 194 -3.85 23.12 -22.28
C ASN A 194 -2.79 24.19 -22.61
N THR A 195 -1.95 24.60 -21.65
CA THR A 195 -0.90 25.60 -21.90
C THR A 195 0.08 25.13 -23.00
N TRP A 196 0.48 23.85 -22.99
CA TRP A 196 1.36 23.31 -24.02
C TRP A 196 0.67 23.13 -25.37
N GLU A 197 -0.60 22.70 -25.42
CA GLU A 197 -1.38 22.63 -26.66
C GLU A 197 -1.50 24.01 -27.33
N GLN A 198 -1.72 25.07 -26.54
CA GLN A 198 -1.76 26.44 -27.07
C GLN A 198 -0.38 26.93 -27.53
N ALA A 199 0.70 26.56 -26.83
CA ALA A 199 2.06 26.89 -27.26
C ALA A 199 2.44 26.18 -28.56
N GLU A 200 2.07 24.91 -28.72
CA GLU A 200 2.22 24.13 -29.96
C GLU A 200 1.43 24.75 -31.11
N ALA A 201 0.16 25.13 -30.88
CA ALA A 201 -0.67 25.81 -31.86
C ALA A 201 -0.05 27.16 -32.29
N ALA A 202 0.58 27.88 -31.37
CA ALA A 202 1.36 29.09 -31.64
C ALA A 202 2.73 28.83 -32.30
N LYS A 203 3.13 27.56 -32.46
CA LYS A 203 4.42 27.09 -32.99
C LYS A 203 5.62 27.56 -32.18
N LEU A 204 5.45 27.68 -30.86
CA LEU A 204 6.55 27.99 -29.95
C LEU A 204 7.41 26.75 -29.73
N THR A 205 8.72 26.96 -29.63
CA THR A 205 9.69 25.91 -29.30
C THR A 205 10.47 26.35 -28.06
N PRO A 206 10.33 25.69 -26.90
CA PRO A 206 10.99 26.16 -25.68
C PRO A 206 12.50 26.36 -25.89
N SER A 207 13.03 27.53 -25.51
CA SER A 207 14.47 27.77 -25.52
C SER A 207 15.09 27.33 -24.20
N ALA A 208 16.39 27.02 -24.21
CA ALA A 208 17.14 26.77 -22.99
C ALA A 208 17.02 27.96 -22.02
N SER A 209 16.93 27.67 -20.73
CA SER A 209 16.78 28.65 -19.67
C SER A 209 17.70 28.31 -18.49
N SER A 210 18.11 29.34 -17.74
CA SER A 210 18.87 29.20 -16.49
C SER A 210 17.98 29.26 -15.24
N VAL A 211 16.66 29.31 -15.40
CA VAL A 211 15.72 29.26 -14.25
C VAL A 211 15.91 27.92 -13.53
N ALA A 212 15.92 27.96 -12.19
CA ALA A 212 16.04 26.76 -11.38
C ALA A 212 14.85 25.82 -11.65
N GLY A 213 15.15 24.57 -12.01
CA GLY A 213 14.16 23.54 -12.22
C GLY A 213 13.59 22.99 -10.91
N PRO A 214 12.81 21.89 -10.97
CA PRO A 214 12.35 21.20 -9.76
C PRO A 214 13.53 20.66 -8.94
N PRO A 215 13.37 20.56 -7.60
CA PRO A 215 14.39 19.96 -6.74
C PRO A 215 14.75 18.54 -7.19
N THR A 216 16.04 18.22 -7.18
CA THR A 216 16.50 16.87 -7.54
C THR A 216 15.89 15.80 -6.65
N HIS A 217 15.48 14.69 -7.27
CA HIS A 217 14.91 13.53 -6.59
C HIS A 217 15.30 12.24 -7.32
N LYS A 218 15.13 11.10 -6.64
CA LYS A 218 15.29 9.79 -7.27
C LYS A 218 14.10 9.52 -8.20
N PRO A 219 14.31 8.90 -9.37
CA PRO A 219 13.21 8.43 -10.21
C PRO A 219 12.27 7.53 -9.40
N VAL A 220 10.97 7.69 -9.62
CA VAL A 220 9.93 6.88 -8.97
C VAL A 220 9.54 5.76 -9.92
N MET A 221 9.35 4.55 -9.37
CA MET A 221 8.93 3.41 -10.17
C MET A 221 7.50 3.57 -10.67
N VAL A 222 7.22 3.12 -11.90
CA VAL A 222 5.87 3.12 -12.49
C VAL A 222 5.49 1.71 -12.94
N LEU A 223 4.20 1.48 -13.26
CA LEU A 223 3.68 0.15 -13.61
C LEU A 223 4.41 -0.49 -14.80
N ASP A 224 4.86 0.32 -15.75
CA ASP A 224 5.54 -0.13 -16.97
C ASP A 224 6.92 -0.71 -16.71
N GLN A 225 7.53 -0.34 -15.58
CA GLN A 225 8.87 -0.79 -15.20
C GLN A 225 8.86 -2.11 -14.42
N ILE A 226 7.67 -2.61 -14.04
CA ILE A 226 7.54 -3.90 -13.36
C ILE A 226 7.77 -5.02 -14.39
N PRO A 227 8.80 -5.87 -14.21
CA PRO A 227 9.06 -6.99 -15.10
C PRO A 227 8.02 -8.10 -14.91
N ASP A 228 7.75 -8.87 -15.95
CA ASP A 228 6.85 -10.04 -15.89
C ASP A 228 7.28 -11.07 -14.83
N THR A 229 8.58 -11.13 -14.49
CA THR A 229 9.11 -12.00 -13.44
C THR A 229 8.62 -11.63 -12.03
N ALA A 230 8.11 -10.41 -11.82
CA ALA A 230 7.54 -9.99 -10.55
C ALA A 230 6.04 -10.25 -10.45
N ILE A 231 5.39 -10.66 -11.54
CA ILE A 231 3.95 -10.92 -11.58
C ILE A 231 3.67 -12.31 -10.99
N VAL A 232 2.98 -12.33 -9.85
CA VAL A 232 2.46 -13.55 -9.24
C VAL A 232 1.35 -14.12 -10.09
N SER A 233 0.34 -13.32 -10.41
CA SER A 233 -0.81 -13.73 -11.22
C SER A 233 -1.18 -12.57 -12.15
N LYS A 234 -1.41 -12.85 -13.44
CA LYS A 234 -1.95 -11.86 -14.38
C LYS A 234 -3.45 -11.58 -14.15
N GLU A 235 -4.13 -12.52 -13.52
CA GLU A 235 -5.52 -12.38 -13.09
C GLU A 235 -5.61 -11.60 -11.77
N TYR A 236 -6.75 -10.94 -11.54
CA TYR A 236 -7.03 -10.23 -10.29
C TYR A 236 -7.07 -11.19 -9.09
N VAL A 237 -6.32 -10.91 -8.03
CA VAL A 237 -6.32 -11.67 -6.79
C VAL A 237 -6.63 -10.72 -5.63
N ALA A 238 -7.77 -10.92 -4.97
CA ALA A 238 -8.13 -10.14 -3.80
C ALA A 238 -7.19 -10.48 -2.64
N LEU A 239 -6.48 -9.49 -2.09
CA LEU A 239 -5.54 -9.67 -0.99
C LEU A 239 -6.25 -9.89 0.35
N ASN A 240 -7.53 -9.52 0.45
CA ASN A 240 -8.36 -9.89 1.61
C ASN A 240 -8.68 -11.40 1.69
N ALA A 241 -8.59 -12.13 0.58
CA ALA A 241 -8.73 -13.59 0.50
C ALA A 241 -7.39 -14.32 0.66
N MET A 242 -6.32 -13.58 0.94
CA MET A 242 -5.01 -14.13 1.23
C MET A 242 -4.95 -14.63 2.68
N HIS A 243 -4.49 -15.86 2.85
CA HIS A 243 -4.23 -16.45 4.15
C HIS A 243 -2.74 -16.55 4.40
N THR A 244 -2.30 -16.17 5.59
CA THR A 244 -0.94 -16.44 6.08
C THR A 244 -0.99 -17.58 7.09
N THR A 245 0.15 -18.22 7.34
CA THR A 245 0.23 -19.27 8.35
C THR A 245 -0.03 -18.71 9.73
N ARG A 246 -1.01 -19.30 10.43
CA ARG A 246 -1.30 -18.97 11.84
C ARG A 246 -0.13 -19.27 12.77
N HIS A 247 0.74 -20.20 12.38
CA HIS A 247 1.93 -20.59 13.11
C HIS A 247 3.18 -20.34 12.27
N PRO A 248 3.64 -19.07 12.18
CA PRO A 248 4.69 -18.69 11.25
C PRO A 248 6.01 -19.37 11.60
N SER A 249 6.74 -19.76 10.56
CA SER A 249 8.09 -20.30 10.65
C SER A 249 9.07 -19.36 9.94
N GLU A 250 10.35 -19.70 9.92
CA GLU A 250 11.36 -18.99 9.11
C GLU A 250 10.98 -18.92 7.62
N GLU A 251 10.22 -19.90 7.13
CA GLU A 251 9.61 -19.89 5.81
C GLU A 251 8.13 -19.48 5.97
N GLY A 252 7.84 -18.25 5.52
CA GLY A 252 6.47 -17.75 5.45
C GLY A 252 5.75 -18.36 4.23
N PHE A 253 4.55 -18.91 4.45
CA PHE A 253 3.65 -19.30 3.38
C PHE A 253 2.50 -18.31 3.24
N ILE A 254 2.18 -18.02 1.99
CA ILE A 254 1.08 -17.17 1.56
C ILE A 254 0.16 -18.05 0.73
N PHE A 255 -1.11 -18.13 1.11
CA PHE A 255 -2.09 -18.95 0.44
C PHE A 255 -3.19 -18.07 -0.17
N PHE A 256 -3.59 -18.36 -1.39
CA PHE A 256 -4.66 -17.66 -2.09
C PHE A 256 -5.77 -18.66 -2.43
N ASP A 257 -6.90 -18.56 -1.72
CA ASP A 257 -8.05 -19.45 -1.91
C ASP A 257 -8.96 -18.96 -3.04
N ARG A 258 -8.60 -19.24 -4.29
CA ARG A 258 -9.39 -18.83 -5.46
C ARG A 258 -9.86 -20.03 -6.26
N LYS A 259 -11.15 -20.06 -6.59
CA LYS A 259 -11.73 -21.10 -7.45
C LYS A 259 -11.46 -20.87 -8.94
N GLU A 260 -11.34 -19.60 -9.33
CA GLU A 260 -11.10 -19.18 -10.72
C GLU A 260 -9.60 -19.12 -11.04
N ALA A 261 -9.26 -18.98 -12.33
CA ALA A 261 -7.88 -18.88 -12.80
C ALA A 261 -7.07 -17.85 -11.98
N PRO A 262 -5.83 -18.19 -11.55
CA PRO A 262 -5.06 -19.41 -11.87
C PRO A 262 -5.45 -20.69 -11.09
N GLY A 263 -6.50 -20.64 -10.28
CA GLY A 263 -6.89 -21.64 -9.28
C GLY A 263 -6.30 -21.28 -7.91
N PRO A 264 -6.49 -22.13 -6.88
CA PRO A 264 -5.88 -21.90 -5.59
C PRO A 264 -4.40 -22.23 -5.68
N PHE A 265 -3.57 -21.39 -5.08
CA PHE A 265 -2.13 -21.53 -5.09
C PHE A 265 -1.55 -21.02 -3.78
N TYR A 266 -0.31 -21.42 -3.51
CA TYR A 266 0.45 -20.89 -2.40
C TYR A 266 1.82 -20.48 -2.86
N CYS A 267 2.40 -19.52 -2.16
CA CYS A 267 3.76 -19.09 -2.37
C CYS A 267 4.55 -19.19 -1.07
N ARG A 268 5.83 -19.50 -1.19
CA ARG A 268 6.81 -19.53 -0.12
C ARG A 268 7.87 -18.48 -0.38
N VAL A 269 8.16 -17.67 0.63
CA VAL A 269 9.23 -16.68 0.54
C VAL A 269 10.57 -17.39 0.76
N GLU A 270 11.44 -17.39 -0.26
CA GLU A 270 12.78 -17.99 -0.17
C GLU A 270 13.84 -16.97 -0.61
N LYS A 271 14.58 -16.42 0.36
CA LYS A 271 15.60 -15.40 0.13
C LYS A 271 15.03 -14.22 -0.70
N GLU A 272 15.54 -14.01 -1.90
CA GLU A 272 15.18 -12.95 -2.85
C GLU A 272 14.22 -13.47 -3.95
N ARG A 273 13.44 -14.51 -3.64
CA ARG A 273 12.48 -15.11 -4.59
C ARG A 273 11.18 -15.45 -3.88
N LEU A 274 10.11 -15.46 -4.65
CA LEU A 274 8.81 -15.96 -4.24
C LEU A 274 8.49 -17.22 -5.06
N LEU A 275 8.54 -18.38 -4.41
CA LEU A 275 8.27 -19.66 -5.06
C LEU A 275 6.80 -20.00 -4.95
N CYS A 276 6.09 -20.08 -6.06
CA CYS A 276 4.64 -20.32 -6.11
C CYS A 276 4.33 -21.69 -6.70
N LYS A 277 3.35 -22.39 -6.10
CA LYS A 277 2.83 -23.68 -6.55
C LYS A 277 1.32 -23.68 -6.56
N LYS A 278 0.75 -24.34 -7.56
CA LYS A 278 -0.68 -24.66 -7.56
C LYS A 278 -0.99 -25.66 -6.46
N VAL A 279 -2.16 -25.50 -5.84
CA VAL A 279 -2.71 -26.52 -4.95
C VAL A 279 -2.99 -27.79 -5.77
N PRO A 280 -2.72 -29.00 -5.22
CA PRO A 280 -3.04 -30.26 -5.88
C PRO A 280 -4.49 -30.30 -6.38
N ALA A 281 -4.69 -30.78 -7.61
CA ALA A 281 -5.95 -30.63 -8.34
C ALA A 281 -7.17 -31.23 -7.60
N ASP A 282 -6.98 -32.32 -6.86
CA ASP A 282 -8.05 -32.97 -6.10
C ASP A 282 -8.47 -32.13 -4.88
N VAL A 283 -7.51 -31.44 -4.25
CA VAL A 283 -7.78 -30.51 -3.14
C VAL A 283 -8.45 -29.24 -3.66
N ALA A 284 -7.98 -28.70 -4.78
CA ALA A 284 -8.55 -27.51 -5.42
C ALA A 284 -10.04 -27.67 -5.81
N LYS A 285 -10.52 -28.91 -6.01
CA LYS A 285 -11.90 -29.23 -6.42
C LYS A 285 -12.87 -29.47 -5.26
N LEU A 286 -12.40 -29.44 -4.00
CA LEU A 286 -13.23 -29.81 -2.84
C LEU A 286 -14.45 -28.91 -2.62
N GLY A 287 -14.53 -27.75 -3.26
CA GLY A 287 -15.68 -26.84 -3.16
C GLY A 287 -15.77 -26.06 -1.84
N HIS A 288 -15.00 -26.46 -0.83
CA HIS A 288 -14.83 -25.80 0.46
C HIS A 288 -13.77 -24.69 0.40
N ALA A 289 -13.83 -23.75 1.34
CA ALA A 289 -12.73 -22.82 1.58
C ALA A 289 -11.50 -23.58 2.10
N ILE A 290 -10.31 -23.15 1.71
CA ILE A 290 -9.03 -23.76 2.07
C ILE A 290 -8.19 -22.74 2.85
N THR A 291 -7.56 -23.18 3.94
CA THR A 291 -6.66 -22.34 4.75
C THR A 291 -5.35 -23.07 5.07
N VAL A 292 -4.37 -22.34 5.62
CA VAL A 292 -3.06 -22.83 6.06
C VAL A 292 -2.87 -22.63 7.57
N ASN A 293 -3.59 -23.42 8.38
CA ASN A 293 -3.62 -23.24 9.84
C ASN A 293 -2.54 -24.04 10.59
N GLY A 294 -1.78 -24.89 9.90
CA GLY A 294 -0.75 -25.74 10.48
C GLY A 294 0.63 -25.08 10.51
N SER A 295 1.57 -25.77 11.15
CA SER A 295 3.00 -25.47 11.08
C SER A 295 3.74 -26.56 10.30
N SER A 296 4.87 -26.20 9.72
CA SER A 296 5.75 -27.14 9.00
C SER A 296 7.20 -26.93 9.45
N ASP A 297 8.02 -27.98 9.33
CA ASP A 297 9.46 -27.82 9.32
C ASP A 297 9.93 -27.01 8.09
N PRO A 298 11.12 -26.39 8.15
CA PRO A 298 11.70 -25.72 6.99
C PRO A 298 11.84 -26.66 5.80
N GLY A 299 11.48 -26.20 4.61
CA GLY A 299 11.46 -26.97 3.37
C GLY A 299 10.29 -27.95 3.24
N VAL A 300 9.42 -28.07 4.25
CA VAL A 300 8.25 -28.95 4.19
C VAL A 300 7.03 -28.15 3.74
N PRO A 301 6.32 -28.59 2.69
CA PRO A 301 5.11 -27.91 2.23
C PRO A 301 4.04 -27.73 3.32
N PRO A 302 3.16 -26.73 3.19
CA PRO A 302 2.13 -26.48 4.18
C PRO A 302 1.08 -27.61 4.15
N LEU A 303 0.28 -27.68 5.21
CA LEU A 303 -0.96 -28.46 5.23
C LEU A 303 -2.13 -27.58 4.80
N PHE A 304 -3.01 -28.12 3.98
CA PHE A 304 -4.24 -27.46 3.53
C PHE A 304 -5.43 -27.93 4.34
N PHE A 305 -6.19 -27.00 4.89
CA PHE A 305 -7.34 -27.26 5.75
C PHE A 305 -8.60 -26.87 4.99
N ALA A 306 -9.36 -27.86 4.51
CA ALA A 306 -10.62 -27.63 3.84
C ALA A 306 -11.76 -27.48 4.87
N GLY A 307 -12.67 -26.55 4.62
CA GLY A 307 -13.81 -26.28 5.48
C GLY A 307 -13.45 -25.42 6.70
N ASN A 308 -14.22 -25.57 7.78
CA ASN A 308 -13.93 -24.88 9.03
C ASN A 308 -12.83 -25.66 9.78
N ARG A 309 -11.59 -25.20 9.63
CA ARG A 309 -10.40 -25.76 10.32
C ARG A 309 -10.14 -27.24 10.01
N GLY A 310 -10.47 -27.72 8.81
CA GLY A 310 -10.14 -29.07 8.38
C GLY A 310 -11.20 -30.13 8.67
N ASP A 311 -12.40 -29.73 9.10
CA ASP A 311 -13.56 -30.63 9.27
C ASP A 311 -13.93 -31.35 7.95
N ALA A 312 -13.77 -30.68 6.80
CA ALA A 312 -13.92 -31.29 5.47
C ALA A 312 -12.65 -32.03 4.99
N GLY A 313 -11.55 -31.89 5.70
CA GLY A 313 -10.30 -32.62 5.52
C GLY A 313 -9.06 -31.76 5.64
N VAL A 314 -7.98 -32.38 6.13
CA VAL A 314 -6.63 -31.83 6.14
C VAL A 314 -5.80 -32.60 5.13
N TYR A 315 -5.17 -31.88 4.20
CA TYR A 315 -4.43 -32.46 3.07
C TYR A 315 -2.99 -32.00 3.09
N ARG A 316 -2.09 -32.86 2.62
CA ARG A 316 -0.69 -32.47 2.45
C ARG A 316 -0.51 -31.58 1.23
N GLY A 317 0.25 -30.50 1.35
CA GLY A 317 0.47 -29.57 0.24
C GLY A 317 1.43 -30.06 -0.84
N ASP A 318 2.19 -31.11 -0.57
CA ASP A 318 3.09 -31.77 -1.54
C ASP A 318 2.34 -32.72 -2.48
N THR A 319 1.48 -33.58 -1.94
CA THR A 319 0.84 -34.67 -2.69
C THR A 319 -0.66 -34.50 -2.89
N GLY A 320 -1.31 -33.63 -2.11
CA GLY A 320 -2.76 -33.56 -2.03
C GLY A 320 -3.40 -34.74 -1.29
N ALA A 321 -2.60 -35.64 -0.70
CA ALA A 321 -3.13 -36.77 0.04
C ALA A 321 -3.87 -36.31 1.29
N LEU A 322 -5.03 -36.93 1.55
CA LEU A 322 -5.77 -36.73 2.79
C LEU A 322 -4.94 -37.26 3.97
N VAL A 323 -4.82 -36.43 4.99
CA VAL A 323 -4.27 -36.80 6.30
C VAL A 323 -5.41 -37.29 7.17
N ASP A 324 -6.37 -36.43 7.51
CA ASP A 324 -7.56 -36.81 8.28
C ASP A 324 -8.71 -35.81 8.07
N LYS A 325 -9.90 -36.10 8.61
CA LYS A 325 -11.06 -35.20 8.67
C LYS A 325 -11.47 -34.97 10.12
N MET A 326 -11.24 -33.76 10.63
CA MET A 326 -11.54 -33.36 12.01
C MET A 326 -11.43 -31.83 12.19
N ASP A 327 -12.20 -31.26 13.11
CA ASP A 327 -12.09 -29.84 13.48
C ASP A 327 -10.78 -29.61 14.23
N THR A 328 -9.78 -29.06 13.53
CA THR A 328 -8.38 -29.06 13.97
C THR A 328 -8.01 -27.76 14.70
N VAL A 329 -7.38 -27.87 15.86
CA VAL A 329 -6.87 -26.74 16.68
C VAL A 329 -5.39 -26.42 16.41
N GLY A 330 -4.65 -27.40 15.87
CA GLY A 330 -3.26 -27.23 15.46
C GLY A 330 -2.74 -28.44 14.69
N ALA A 331 -1.70 -28.23 13.90
CA ALA A 331 -1.05 -29.30 13.15
C ALA A 331 0.45 -29.04 12.96
N TYR A 332 1.19 -30.11 12.73
CA TYR A 332 2.61 -30.07 12.47
C TYR A 332 3.02 -31.09 11.40
N ALA A 333 3.65 -30.62 10.32
CA ALA A 333 4.30 -31.45 9.31
C ALA A 333 5.83 -31.43 9.48
N ARG A 334 6.44 -32.61 9.60
CA ARG A 334 7.86 -32.79 9.87
C ARG A 334 8.62 -33.22 8.60
N LYS A 335 9.92 -32.91 8.55
CA LYS A 335 10.80 -33.22 7.40
C LYS A 335 10.91 -34.70 7.02
N ASP A 336 10.65 -35.61 7.96
CA ASP A 336 10.68 -37.06 7.72
C ASP A 336 9.35 -37.61 7.19
N GLY A 337 8.37 -36.74 6.93
CA GLY A 337 7.07 -37.09 6.37
C GLY A 337 5.97 -37.28 7.41
N LEU A 338 6.29 -37.24 8.71
CA LEU A 338 5.30 -37.30 9.79
C LEU A 338 4.37 -36.08 9.74
N VAL A 339 3.07 -36.32 9.85
CA VAL A 339 2.06 -35.30 10.10
C VAL A 339 1.32 -35.62 11.39
N VAL A 340 1.17 -34.62 12.25
CA VAL A 340 0.39 -34.69 13.49
C VAL A 340 -0.68 -33.62 13.45
N LEU A 341 -1.93 -34.01 13.71
CA LEU A 341 -3.07 -33.12 13.87
C LEU A 341 -3.61 -33.23 15.29
N LEU A 342 -4.09 -32.12 15.83
CA LEU A 342 -4.81 -32.08 17.10
C LEU A 342 -6.16 -31.40 16.88
N GLY A 343 -7.24 -31.99 17.40
CA GLY A 343 -8.58 -31.42 17.22
C GLY A 343 -9.66 -32.35 17.76
N VAL A 344 -10.91 -32.07 17.38
CA VAL A 344 -12.08 -32.82 17.86
C VAL A 344 -12.47 -33.89 16.85
N ALA A 345 -12.49 -35.14 17.31
CA ALA A 345 -13.05 -36.28 16.57
C ALA A 345 -13.98 -37.05 17.52
N ASP A 346 -15.18 -37.39 17.04
CA ASP A 346 -16.16 -38.17 17.81
C ASP A 346 -16.49 -37.55 19.18
N GLY A 347 -16.52 -36.21 19.23
CA GLY A 347 -16.79 -35.43 20.44
C GLY A 347 -15.65 -35.40 21.46
N LYS A 348 -14.46 -35.91 21.12
CA LYS A 348 -13.29 -35.95 21.99
C LYS A 348 -12.08 -35.28 21.36
N MET A 349 -11.25 -34.66 22.19
CA MET A 349 -9.93 -34.21 21.75
C MET A 349 -9.08 -35.42 21.37
N THR A 350 -8.53 -35.37 20.16
CA THR A 350 -7.86 -36.48 19.52
C THR A 350 -6.58 -36.00 18.85
N LEU A 351 -5.51 -36.76 19.06
CA LEU A 351 -4.26 -36.62 18.33
C LEU A 351 -4.28 -37.59 17.15
N ALA A 352 -4.24 -37.08 15.92
CA ALA A 352 -4.20 -37.90 14.72
C ALA A 352 -2.78 -37.89 14.13
N VAL A 353 -2.23 -39.06 13.84
CA VAL A 353 -0.84 -39.23 13.41
C VAL A 353 -0.78 -40.01 12.10
N GLN A 354 -0.20 -39.39 11.08
CA GLN A 354 0.16 -40.02 9.81
C GLN A 354 1.68 -40.07 9.68
N LYS A 355 2.28 -41.27 9.64
CA LYS A 355 3.75 -41.42 9.63
C LYS A 355 4.37 -41.00 8.30
N LYS A 356 3.74 -41.35 7.18
CA LYS A 356 4.15 -40.98 5.83
C LYS A 356 2.95 -40.72 4.94
N SER A 357 3.17 -40.02 3.83
CA SER A 357 2.14 -39.76 2.82
C SER A 357 1.54 -41.09 2.31
N GLY A 358 0.21 -41.20 2.36
CA GLY A 358 -0.52 -42.42 1.96
C GLY A 358 -0.70 -43.46 3.07
N ASP A 359 -0.03 -43.33 4.22
CA ASP A 359 -0.30 -44.18 5.37
C ASP A 359 -1.68 -43.87 5.96
N LEU A 360 -2.30 -44.89 6.56
CA LEU A 360 -3.49 -44.69 7.38
C LEU A 360 -3.15 -43.86 8.62
N THR A 361 -4.00 -42.89 8.91
CA THR A 361 -3.89 -42.06 10.10
C THR A 361 -4.37 -42.84 11.32
N THR A 362 -3.55 -42.84 12.38
CA THR A 362 -3.91 -43.43 13.67
C THR A 362 -4.37 -42.33 14.61
N ARG A 363 -5.52 -42.51 15.24
CA ARG A 363 -6.12 -41.56 16.20
C ARG A 363 -5.88 -42.04 17.62
N TYR A 364 -5.46 -41.11 18.48
CA TYR A 364 -5.23 -41.33 19.91
C TYR A 364 -6.06 -40.33 20.71
N PRO A 365 -6.98 -40.76 21.60
CA PRO A 365 -7.66 -39.85 22.51
C PRO A 365 -6.62 -39.09 23.35
N LEU A 366 -6.69 -37.76 23.34
CA LEU A 366 -5.66 -36.92 23.97
C LEU A 366 -5.55 -37.22 25.47
N ASP A 367 -6.67 -37.41 26.14
CA ASP A 367 -6.74 -37.68 27.57
C ASP A 367 -5.91 -38.91 27.97
N GLU A 368 -5.99 -39.99 27.18
CA GLU A 368 -5.25 -41.23 27.41
C GLU A 368 -3.75 -41.06 27.12
N GLU A 369 -3.39 -40.21 26.15
CA GLU A 369 -1.99 -39.90 25.84
C GLU A 369 -1.33 -39.06 26.94
N LEU A 370 -2.10 -38.20 27.61
CA LEU A 370 -1.59 -37.31 28.64
C LEU A 370 -1.59 -37.92 30.04
N LYS A 371 -2.50 -38.85 30.31
CA LYS A 371 -2.64 -39.55 31.59
C LYS A 371 -1.33 -40.11 32.18
N PRO A 372 -0.40 -40.71 31.42
CA PRO A 372 0.85 -41.23 31.98
C PRO A 372 1.79 -40.16 32.54
N PHE A 373 1.57 -38.88 32.25
CA PHE A 373 2.42 -37.78 32.70
C PHE A 373 1.92 -37.11 33.99
N PHE A 374 0.74 -37.49 34.48
CA PHE A 374 0.12 -36.89 35.66
C PHE A 374 -0.33 -37.97 36.63
N GLU A 375 -0.02 -37.79 37.92
CA GLU A 375 -0.42 -38.73 38.97
C GLU A 375 -1.93 -38.62 39.30
N ASP A 376 -2.51 -37.45 39.08
CA ASP A 376 -3.91 -37.12 39.37
C ASP A 376 -4.71 -36.87 38.10
N THR A 377 -6.04 -36.90 38.22
CA THR A 377 -6.96 -36.44 37.17
C THR A 377 -6.68 -34.96 36.89
N VAL A 378 -6.27 -34.66 35.65
CA VAL A 378 -6.06 -33.31 35.16
C VAL A 378 -7.27 -32.85 34.38
N GLU A 379 -7.65 -31.59 34.57
CA GLU A 379 -8.72 -30.96 33.83
C GLU A 379 -8.11 -29.87 32.94
N TRP A 380 -8.31 -29.96 31.63
CA TRP A 380 -7.89 -28.93 30.67
C TRP A 380 -9.09 -28.16 30.12
N GLY A 381 -10.28 -28.31 30.71
CA GLY A 381 -11.51 -27.69 30.25
C GLY A 381 -11.82 -28.05 28.80
N ASN A 382 -12.26 -27.06 28.02
CA ASN A 382 -12.47 -27.25 26.58
C ASN A 382 -11.12 -27.25 25.85
N GLY A 383 -10.66 -28.44 25.45
CA GLY A 383 -9.39 -28.64 24.75
C GLY A 383 -9.21 -27.79 23.49
N PHE A 384 -10.29 -27.33 22.88
CA PHE A 384 -10.25 -26.39 21.76
C PHE A 384 -9.53 -25.07 22.12
N TYR A 385 -9.71 -24.59 23.35
CA TYR A 385 -9.14 -23.34 23.86
C TYR A 385 -7.95 -23.55 24.78
N THR A 386 -7.49 -24.77 25.00
CA THR A 386 -6.39 -25.02 25.95
C THR A 386 -5.28 -25.84 25.35
N THR A 387 -5.43 -26.33 24.11
CA THR A 387 -4.42 -27.19 23.49
C THR A 387 -4.10 -26.77 22.05
N MET A 388 -2.87 -27.06 21.61
CA MET A 388 -2.40 -26.79 20.25
C MET A 388 -1.22 -27.68 19.91
N VAL A 389 -1.13 -28.19 18.68
CA VAL A 389 0.10 -28.79 18.13
C VAL A 389 0.74 -27.84 17.13
N SER A 390 2.02 -27.54 17.31
CA SER A 390 2.82 -26.78 16.35
C SER A 390 4.33 -26.89 16.59
N HIS A 391 5.12 -26.76 15.53
CA HIS A 391 6.60 -26.74 15.52
C HIS A 391 7.26 -27.84 16.38
N GLY A 392 6.69 -29.04 16.38
CA GLY A 392 7.21 -30.21 17.10
C GLY A 392 6.80 -30.33 18.57
N TYR A 393 5.82 -29.54 19.03
CA TYR A 393 5.29 -29.61 20.39
C TYR A 393 3.76 -29.68 20.39
N LEU A 394 3.23 -30.39 21.38
CA LEU A 394 1.87 -30.19 21.88
C LEU A 394 1.98 -29.23 23.08
N TYR A 395 1.20 -28.16 23.06
CA TYR A 395 1.03 -27.23 24.17
C TYR A 395 -0.30 -27.51 24.84
N ALA A 396 -0.34 -27.49 26.17
CA ALA A 396 -1.57 -27.66 26.93
C ALA A 396 -1.59 -26.71 28.14
N GLN A 397 -2.69 -25.96 28.27
CA GLN A 397 -3.08 -25.30 29.52
C GLN A 397 -3.83 -26.35 30.35
N ILE A 398 -3.36 -26.61 31.56
CA ILE A 398 -3.90 -27.63 32.45
C ILE A 398 -4.20 -27.00 33.79
N TRP A 399 -5.40 -27.26 34.30
CA TRP A 399 -5.85 -26.86 35.61
C TRP A 399 -5.91 -28.07 36.55
N LYS A 400 -5.70 -27.78 37.82
CA LYS A 400 -5.94 -28.70 38.93
C LYS A 400 -6.68 -27.95 40.01
N GLU A 401 -7.67 -28.60 40.62
CA GLU A 401 -8.46 -28.01 41.69
C GLU A 401 -7.56 -27.39 42.79
N GLY A 402 -7.85 -26.14 43.14
CA GLY A 402 -7.07 -25.36 44.11
C GLY A 402 -5.70 -24.86 43.62
N GLN A 403 -5.37 -25.01 42.34
CA GLN A 403 -4.14 -24.51 41.74
C GLN A 403 -4.42 -23.49 40.62
N ALA A 404 -3.41 -22.68 40.32
CA ALA A 404 -3.40 -21.85 39.11
C ALA A 404 -3.36 -22.74 37.85
N TRP A 405 -3.82 -22.18 36.73
CA TRP A 405 -3.61 -22.80 35.42
C TRP A 405 -2.11 -22.93 35.15
N LYS A 406 -1.69 -24.04 34.54
CA LYS A 406 -0.30 -24.31 34.22
C LYS A 406 -0.14 -24.56 32.73
N LEU A 407 0.89 -23.97 32.15
CA LEU A 407 1.26 -24.23 30.76
C LEU A 407 2.32 -25.31 30.67
N TYR A 408 2.05 -26.33 29.84
CA TYR A 408 2.98 -27.43 29.56
C TYR A 408 3.34 -27.47 28.08
N ALA A 409 4.57 -27.87 27.78
CA ALA A 409 5.02 -28.21 26.43
C ALA A 409 5.49 -29.67 26.37
N PHE A 410 4.86 -30.45 25.50
CA PHE A 410 5.15 -31.86 25.26
C PHE A 410 5.87 -32.00 23.92
N PRO A 411 7.14 -32.40 23.89
CA PRO A 411 7.83 -32.63 22.63
C PRO A 411 7.17 -33.80 21.89
N ILE A 412 6.97 -33.65 20.58
CA ILE A 412 6.40 -34.69 19.72
C ILE A 412 7.52 -35.64 19.27
N GLY A 413 7.40 -36.91 19.62
CA GLY A 413 8.39 -37.93 19.31
C GLY A 413 8.41 -38.35 17.84
N ALA A 414 9.36 -39.24 17.51
CA ALA A 414 9.45 -39.85 16.18
C ALA A 414 8.17 -40.61 15.79
N ASP A 415 7.46 -41.15 16.77
CA ASP A 415 6.17 -41.83 16.65
C ASP A 415 4.96 -40.89 16.55
N GLY A 416 5.18 -39.57 16.59
CA GLY A 416 4.13 -38.54 16.53
C GLY A 416 3.36 -38.35 17.83
N ARG A 417 3.78 -38.99 18.92
CA ARG A 417 3.10 -38.94 20.21
C ARG A 417 3.82 -38.01 21.19
N PRO A 418 3.09 -37.38 22.14
CA PRO A 418 3.71 -36.53 23.15
C PRO A 418 4.70 -37.33 24.01
N LYS A 419 5.79 -36.67 24.40
CA LYS A 419 6.79 -37.18 25.35
C LYS A 419 6.72 -36.38 26.66
N LYS A 420 7.58 -36.74 27.61
CA LYS A 420 7.63 -36.13 28.94
C LYS A 420 7.54 -34.59 28.83
N PRO A 421 6.54 -33.96 29.46
CA PRO A 421 6.35 -32.53 29.34
C PRO A 421 7.42 -31.74 30.09
N THR A 422 7.58 -30.49 29.67
CA THR A 422 8.21 -29.44 30.47
C THR A 422 7.10 -28.52 31.00
N LEU A 423 7.07 -28.29 32.32
CA LEU A 423 6.25 -27.23 32.91
C LEU A 423 6.89 -25.88 32.55
N ILE A 424 6.15 -25.03 31.86
CA ILE A 424 6.61 -23.69 31.47
C ILE A 424 6.40 -22.71 32.61
N GLY A 425 5.23 -22.75 33.26
CA GLY A 425 4.91 -21.91 34.40
C GLY A 425 3.41 -21.80 34.64
N ASP A 426 3.06 -20.99 35.63
CA ASP A 426 1.68 -20.71 36.02
C ASP A 426 1.09 -19.57 35.15
N LEU A 427 -0.23 -19.61 34.96
CA LEU A 427 -1.06 -18.60 34.33
C LEU A 427 -2.09 -18.14 35.36
N SER A 428 -2.20 -16.82 35.59
CA SER A 428 -3.23 -16.28 36.47
C SER A 428 -4.55 -16.12 35.72
N GLY A 429 -5.67 -16.27 36.43
CA GLY A 429 -7.01 -16.13 35.87
C GLY A 429 -7.79 -17.44 35.72
N SER A 430 -8.95 -17.36 35.08
CA SER A 430 -9.85 -18.48 34.78
C SER A 430 -10.01 -18.60 33.26
N THR A 431 -10.22 -19.80 32.72
CA THR A 431 -10.61 -19.98 31.31
C THR A 431 -12.13 -19.86 31.17
N GLU A 432 -12.64 -18.72 30.72
CA GLU A 432 -13.96 -18.67 30.09
C GLU A 432 -13.82 -18.59 28.56
N ASN A 433 -14.88 -19.00 27.84
CA ASN A 433 -14.90 -19.12 26.39
C ASN A 433 -14.53 -17.79 25.69
N SER A 434 -13.27 -17.62 25.29
CA SER A 434 -12.77 -16.43 24.60
C SER A 434 -13.11 -16.37 23.10
N GLY A 435 -14.04 -17.20 22.60
CA GLY A 435 -14.54 -17.20 21.21
C GLY A 435 -13.54 -17.61 20.12
N GLY A 436 -12.23 -17.49 20.37
CA GLY A 436 -11.15 -17.80 19.45
C GLY A 436 -10.05 -18.68 20.05
N PRO A 437 -9.22 -19.32 19.22
CA PRO A 437 -8.18 -20.22 19.68
C PRO A 437 -7.10 -19.47 20.48
N SER A 438 -6.89 -19.92 21.71
CA SER A 438 -6.09 -19.24 22.72
C SER A 438 -4.59 -19.28 22.47
N LEU A 439 -4.11 -20.35 21.84
CA LEU A 439 -2.68 -20.60 21.65
C LEU A 439 -2.29 -20.31 20.21
N SER A 440 -1.14 -19.66 20.03
CA SER A 440 -0.44 -19.59 18.76
C SER A 440 1.06 -19.68 19.03
N SER A 441 1.81 -20.23 18.09
CA SER A 441 3.27 -20.26 18.17
C SER A 441 3.93 -19.77 16.90
N CYS A 442 5.16 -19.34 16.99
CA CYS A 442 6.03 -19.18 15.84
C CYS A 442 7.41 -19.79 16.12
N ARG A 443 8.19 -20.01 15.06
CA ARG A 443 9.54 -20.56 15.13
C ARG A 443 10.51 -19.81 14.22
N THR A 444 11.75 -19.66 14.67
CA THR A 444 12.84 -19.09 13.88
C THR A 444 13.88 -20.16 13.46
N ALA A 445 14.82 -19.77 12.59
CA ALA A 445 15.82 -20.66 11.97
C ALA A 445 16.77 -21.35 12.96
N ASP A 446 17.06 -20.73 14.10
CA ASP A 446 17.89 -21.30 15.17
C ASP A 446 17.10 -22.25 16.10
N ALA A 447 15.89 -22.64 15.68
CA ALA A 447 14.93 -23.44 16.44
C ALA A 447 14.42 -22.78 17.73
N ARG A 448 14.63 -21.47 17.94
CA ARG A 448 13.90 -20.73 18.96
C ARG A 448 12.41 -20.71 18.62
N ARG A 449 11.59 -20.78 19.66
CA ARG A 449 10.14 -20.76 19.55
C ARG A 449 9.56 -19.71 20.47
N THR A 450 8.45 -19.16 20.04
CA THR A 450 7.62 -18.33 20.89
C THR A 450 6.21 -18.88 20.90
N VAL A 451 5.57 -18.88 22.07
CA VAL A 451 4.15 -19.24 22.21
C VAL A 451 3.43 -18.06 22.81
N ARG A 452 2.40 -17.57 22.12
CA ARG A 452 1.42 -16.63 22.67
C ARG A 452 0.25 -17.42 23.23
N ILE A 453 -0.20 -17.04 24.42
CA ILE A 453 -1.31 -17.63 25.15
C ILE A 453 -2.29 -16.51 25.46
N HIS A 454 -3.51 -16.64 24.97
CA HIS A 454 -4.63 -15.81 25.38
C HIS A 454 -5.39 -16.53 26.48
N HIS A 455 -5.49 -15.91 27.66
CA HIS A 455 -6.12 -16.49 28.84
C HIS A 455 -7.03 -15.44 29.48
N TYR A 456 -8.28 -15.39 29.02
CA TYR A 456 -9.31 -14.46 29.48
C TYR A 456 -8.91 -12.99 29.26
N GLU A 457 -8.76 -12.21 30.33
CA GLU A 457 -8.36 -10.80 30.28
C GLU A 457 -6.84 -10.60 30.08
N HIS A 458 -6.05 -11.67 30.14
CA HIS A 458 -4.60 -11.60 30.08
C HIS A 458 -4.07 -12.29 28.83
N ASP A 459 -3.08 -11.67 28.18
CA ASP A 459 -2.24 -12.35 27.20
C ASP A 459 -0.87 -12.64 27.79
N TYR A 460 -0.31 -13.79 27.46
CA TYR A 460 1.02 -14.21 27.84
C TYR A 460 1.86 -14.56 26.64
N VAL A 461 3.17 -14.46 26.81
CA VAL A 461 4.16 -14.95 25.86
C VAL A 461 5.26 -15.72 26.59
N THR A 462 5.73 -16.81 26.00
CA THR A 462 6.87 -17.59 26.51
C THR A 462 7.81 -17.95 25.36
N PHE A 463 9.09 -18.06 25.68
CA PHE A 463 10.17 -18.31 24.72
C PHE A 463 10.85 -19.63 25.04
N PHE A 464 11.14 -20.40 24.00
CA PHE A 464 12.08 -21.52 24.06
C PHE A 464 13.38 -21.10 23.41
N ALA A 465 14.44 -21.02 24.21
CA ALA A 465 15.79 -20.71 23.76
C ALA A 465 16.79 -21.56 24.53
N ASP A 466 17.86 -21.99 23.85
CA ASP A 466 18.98 -22.72 24.45
C ASP A 466 18.54 -23.95 25.27
N GLY A 467 17.50 -24.65 24.80
CA GLY A 467 16.98 -25.86 25.42
C GLY A 467 16.04 -25.64 26.60
N THR A 468 15.71 -24.39 26.94
CA THR A 468 14.90 -24.04 28.11
C THR A 468 13.73 -23.14 27.76
N TRP A 469 12.62 -23.29 28.49
CA TRP A 469 11.47 -22.40 28.40
C TRP A 469 11.57 -21.29 29.43
N THR A 470 11.22 -20.07 29.05
CA THR A 470 11.04 -18.96 29.99
C THR A 470 9.69 -19.10 30.68
N ARG A 471 9.57 -18.56 31.89
CA ARG A 471 8.25 -18.34 32.50
C ARG A 471 7.36 -17.49 31.58
N PRO A 472 6.03 -17.66 31.61
CA PRO A 472 5.11 -16.79 30.88
C PRO A 472 5.28 -15.33 31.30
N LEU A 473 5.40 -14.43 30.32
CA LEU A 473 5.42 -12.98 30.50
C LEU A 473 4.05 -12.45 30.11
N GLU A 474 3.40 -11.73 31.02
CA GLU A 474 2.12 -11.09 30.76
C GLU A 474 2.31 -9.82 29.93
N ALA A 475 1.41 -9.60 28.96
CA ALA A 475 1.34 -8.38 28.17
C ALA A 475 -0.09 -8.16 27.66
N ASN A 476 -0.41 -6.95 27.22
CA ASN A 476 -1.75 -6.61 26.76
C ASN A 476 -1.90 -6.76 25.25
N GLY A 477 -3.04 -7.27 24.81
CA GLY A 477 -3.49 -7.27 23.41
C GLY A 477 -2.71 -8.18 22.45
N LEU A 478 -1.84 -9.07 22.93
CA LEU A 478 -1.11 -9.98 22.04
C LEU A 478 -2.05 -10.83 21.16
N SER A 479 -3.25 -11.11 21.66
CA SER A 479 -4.27 -11.92 20.97
C SER A 479 -4.83 -11.29 19.69
N GLU A 480 -4.87 -9.95 19.64
CA GLU A 480 -5.41 -9.17 18.52
C GLU A 480 -4.38 -8.91 17.41
N GLY A 481 -3.08 -9.11 17.71
CA GLY A 481 -1.99 -8.83 16.78
C GLY A 481 -1.63 -10.00 15.87
N ILE A 482 -1.12 -9.66 14.68
CA ILE A 482 -0.41 -10.62 13.84
C ILE A 482 0.94 -10.91 14.51
N MET A 483 1.14 -12.16 14.90
CA MET A 483 2.37 -12.63 15.53
C MET A 483 3.43 -12.95 14.46
N ASP A 484 4.66 -12.56 14.74
CA ASP A 484 5.86 -12.98 14.01
C ASP A 484 7.02 -13.18 15.02
N CYS A 485 8.06 -13.91 14.65
CA CYS A 485 9.28 -13.96 15.46
C CYS A 485 10.56 -13.84 14.65
N GLY A 486 11.54 -13.24 15.32
CA GLY A 486 12.91 -13.12 14.85
C GLY A 486 13.88 -13.54 15.94
N GLU A 487 15.16 -13.28 15.69
CA GLU A 487 16.24 -13.68 16.59
C GLU A 487 16.03 -13.15 18.03
N GLY A 488 15.62 -14.03 18.94
CA GLY A 488 15.45 -13.73 20.37
C GLY A 488 14.21 -12.91 20.74
N ARG A 489 13.26 -12.71 19.82
CA ARG A 489 12.08 -11.87 20.05
C ARG A 489 10.85 -12.33 19.27
N ALA A 490 9.70 -11.89 19.74
CA ALA A 490 8.43 -11.98 19.02
C ALA A 490 7.76 -10.62 18.95
N THR A 491 6.96 -10.43 17.90
CA THR A 491 6.31 -9.17 17.61
C THR A 491 4.85 -9.39 17.32
N PHE A 492 4.01 -8.50 17.82
CA PHE A 492 2.57 -8.54 17.66
C PHE A 492 2.13 -7.22 17.05
N THR A 493 1.73 -7.26 15.79
CA THR A 493 1.35 -6.07 15.03
C THR A 493 -0.17 -5.93 14.99
N GLN A 494 -0.69 -4.85 15.55
CA GLN A 494 -2.13 -4.51 15.56
C GLN A 494 -2.36 -3.18 14.84
N ASN A 495 -3.61 -2.82 14.55
CA ASN A 495 -3.97 -1.48 14.06
C ASN A 495 -3.53 -0.38 15.05
N GLY A 496 -2.57 0.46 14.64
CA GLY A 496 -2.01 1.52 15.47
C GLY A 496 -0.99 1.13 16.55
N SER A 497 -0.65 -0.14 16.76
CA SER A 497 0.35 -0.53 17.78
C SER A 497 1.25 -1.69 17.35
N LEU A 498 2.43 -1.77 17.98
CA LEU A 498 3.39 -2.86 17.86
C LEU A 498 3.84 -3.25 19.26
N THR A 499 3.61 -4.49 19.65
CA THR A 499 4.19 -5.06 20.87
C THR A 499 5.40 -5.89 20.52
N LEU A 500 6.56 -5.53 21.07
CA LEU A 500 7.82 -6.25 20.96
C LEU A 500 8.04 -7.01 22.28
N CYS A 501 8.21 -8.32 22.20
CA CYS A 501 8.49 -9.17 23.35
C CYS A 501 9.83 -9.89 23.19
N THR A 502 10.58 -9.99 24.29
CA THR A 502 11.78 -10.81 24.44
C THR A 502 11.56 -11.80 25.58
N SER A 503 12.53 -12.68 25.85
CA SER A 503 12.53 -13.56 27.02
C SER A 503 12.48 -12.82 28.37
N ALA A 504 12.76 -11.51 28.39
CA ALA A 504 12.83 -10.71 29.61
C ALA A 504 11.60 -9.82 29.81
N GLU A 505 11.07 -9.21 28.74
CA GLU A 505 10.02 -8.19 28.83
C GLU A 505 9.22 -8.04 27.54
N CYS A 506 8.08 -7.34 27.63
CA CYS A 506 7.29 -6.88 26.50
C CYS A 506 7.12 -5.36 26.55
N THR A 507 7.33 -4.69 25.42
CA THR A 507 7.17 -3.24 25.25
C THR A 507 6.17 -2.98 24.14
N GLN A 508 5.14 -2.18 24.42
CA GLN A 508 4.15 -1.76 23.42
C GLN A 508 4.45 -0.34 22.94
N GLU A 509 4.52 -0.17 21.63
CA GLU A 509 4.72 1.11 20.96
C GLU A 509 3.47 1.48 20.17
N TYR A 510 2.97 2.70 20.38
CA TYR A 510 1.87 3.23 19.58
C TYR A 510 2.41 3.86 18.31
N LEU A 511 2.03 3.28 17.18
CA LEU A 511 2.46 3.67 15.85
C LEU A 511 1.39 4.54 15.22
N ASN A 512 1.50 5.85 15.40
CA ASN A 512 0.61 6.78 14.74
C ASN A 512 0.97 6.90 13.25
N MET A 513 0.33 6.10 12.40
CA MET A 513 0.50 6.17 10.95
C MET A 513 -0.10 7.45 10.34
N TYR A 514 -0.96 8.16 11.08
CA TYR A 514 -1.66 9.35 10.60
C TYR A 514 -0.91 10.65 10.91
N ARG A 515 0.07 10.64 11.83
CA ARG A 515 0.99 11.77 12.05
C ARG A 515 2.12 11.78 11.01
N ALA A 516 1.77 11.71 9.73
CA ALA A 516 2.67 12.28 8.74
C ALA A 516 2.75 13.80 9.04
N PRO A 517 3.91 14.45 8.91
CA PRO A 517 4.02 15.91 9.11
C PRO A 517 3.00 16.71 8.28
N ASN A 518 2.51 16.13 7.18
CA ASN A 518 1.48 16.67 6.30
C ASN A 518 0.29 15.68 6.23
N ASN A 519 -0.88 16.08 6.74
CA ASN A 519 -2.10 15.26 6.73
C ASN A 519 -2.57 14.89 5.31
N ASP A 520 -2.19 15.65 4.28
CA ASP A 520 -2.58 15.42 2.88
C ASP A 520 -1.98 14.13 2.28
N LEU A 521 -0.98 13.55 2.96
CA LEU A 521 -0.36 12.27 2.61
C LEU A 521 -0.82 11.11 3.49
N ALA A 522 -1.90 11.29 4.25
CA ALA A 522 -2.44 10.25 5.11
C ALA A 522 -2.85 9.00 4.29
N PRO A 523 -2.77 7.81 4.91
CA PRO A 523 -3.20 6.57 4.28
C PRO A 523 -4.64 6.62 3.77
N ARG A 524 -4.86 6.19 2.52
CA ARG A 524 -6.19 5.83 2.04
C ARG A 524 -6.70 4.59 2.79
N SER A 525 -8.02 4.55 3.03
CA SER A 525 -8.66 3.35 3.60
C SER A 525 -8.37 2.13 2.72
N GLY A 526 -8.02 1.00 3.34
CA GLY A 526 -7.76 -0.27 2.65
C GLY A 526 -6.43 -0.35 1.87
N ALA A 527 -5.67 0.74 1.75
CA ALA A 527 -4.39 0.76 1.06
C ALA A 527 -3.27 1.13 2.04
N ASN A 528 -3.15 0.41 3.15
CA ASN A 528 -2.01 0.51 4.04
C ASN A 528 -1.76 -0.81 4.75
N ASP A 529 -0.48 -1.12 4.96
CA ASP A 529 -0.07 -2.28 5.73
C ASP A 529 1.35 -2.09 6.24
N ARG A 530 1.79 -2.97 7.12
CA ARG A 530 3.13 -2.92 7.71
C ARG A 530 3.63 -4.29 8.11
N ALA A 531 4.95 -4.42 8.13
CA ALA A 531 5.63 -5.57 8.71
C ALA A 531 6.88 -5.11 9.46
N LEU A 532 7.31 -5.91 10.43
CA LEU A 532 8.62 -5.73 11.03
C LEU A 532 9.66 -6.48 10.21
N VAL A 533 10.73 -5.79 9.85
CA VAL A 533 11.91 -6.35 9.19
C VAL A 533 13.08 -6.22 10.14
N LYS A 534 13.46 -7.32 10.76
CA LYS A 534 14.40 -7.32 11.90
C LYS A 534 13.86 -6.39 12.99
N ASP A 535 14.53 -5.28 13.26
CA ASP A 535 14.20 -4.27 14.26
C ASP A 535 13.52 -3.02 13.67
N THR A 536 13.45 -2.95 12.33
CA THR A 536 12.85 -1.82 11.63
C THR A 536 11.42 -2.12 11.23
N LEU A 537 10.51 -1.21 11.55
CA LEU A 537 9.16 -1.21 11.03
C LEU A 537 9.18 -0.71 9.60
N VAL A 538 8.57 -1.46 8.69
CA VAL A 538 8.26 -1.03 7.33
C VAL A 538 6.75 -0.86 7.24
N ALA A 539 6.27 0.36 7.01
CA ALA A 539 4.88 0.59 6.64
C ALA A 539 4.79 1.17 5.24
N ILE A 540 3.78 0.74 4.49
CA ILE A 540 3.51 1.16 3.12
C ILE A 540 2.05 1.58 3.03
N TRP A 541 1.77 2.67 2.33
CA TRP A 541 0.41 3.14 2.11
C TRP A 541 0.23 3.86 0.78
N GLY A 542 -0.98 3.84 0.25
CA GLY A 542 -1.40 4.74 -0.83
C GLY A 542 -1.73 6.11 -0.26
N ALA A 543 -0.96 7.13 -0.64
CA ALA A 543 -1.06 8.47 -0.09
C ALA A 543 -1.96 9.37 -0.95
N GLY A 544 -3.17 9.70 -0.48
CA GLY A 544 -4.13 10.55 -1.21
C GLY A 544 -4.39 10.09 -2.65
N GLN A 545 -5.00 10.93 -3.49
CA GLN A 545 -5.17 10.61 -4.92
C GLN A 545 -3.84 10.68 -5.69
N ARG A 546 -2.87 11.45 -5.19
CA ARG A 546 -1.69 11.91 -5.94
C ARG A 546 -0.36 11.70 -5.20
N GLY A 547 -0.35 11.21 -3.98
CA GLY A 547 0.90 11.02 -3.23
C GLY A 547 1.70 9.78 -3.63
N GLY A 548 1.16 8.93 -4.52
CA GLY A 548 1.78 7.65 -4.89
C GLY A 548 1.57 6.57 -3.83
N ILE A 549 2.23 5.43 -4.01
CA ILE A 549 2.50 4.49 -2.93
C ILE A 549 3.76 4.95 -2.22
N ARG A 550 3.64 5.16 -0.91
CA ARG A 550 4.69 5.63 -0.04
C ARG A 550 5.09 4.56 0.96
N GLY A 551 6.32 4.63 1.41
CA GLY A 551 6.88 3.73 2.40
C GLY A 551 7.71 4.48 3.40
N ARG A 552 7.67 4.01 4.64
CA ARG A 552 8.52 4.48 5.71
C ARG A 552 9.17 3.28 6.38
N ARG A 553 10.47 3.41 6.61
CA ARG A 553 11.27 2.41 7.30
C ARG A 553 12.03 3.07 8.44
N ALA A 554 11.75 2.67 9.66
CA ALA A 554 12.42 3.21 10.85
C ALA A 554 12.34 2.25 12.03
N LEU A 555 13.19 2.47 13.04
CA LEU A 555 12.97 1.86 14.34
C LEU A 555 11.66 2.40 14.95
N PRO A 556 10.91 1.61 15.75
CA PRO A 556 9.66 2.07 16.37
C PRO A 556 9.80 3.40 17.10
N LYS A 557 10.86 3.56 17.91
CA LYS A 557 11.18 4.79 18.65
C LYS A 557 11.50 6.02 17.77
N GLU A 558 11.89 5.79 16.51
CA GLU A 558 12.26 6.84 15.55
C GLU A 558 11.11 7.12 14.56
N TRP A 559 10.00 6.38 14.66
CA TRP A 559 8.92 6.37 13.69
C TRP A 559 8.35 7.76 13.40
N GLU A 560 8.09 8.55 14.44
CA GLU A 560 7.52 9.89 14.31
C GLU A 560 8.49 10.88 13.64
N SER A 561 9.80 10.71 13.83
CA SER A 561 10.84 11.58 13.27
C SER A 561 11.30 11.18 11.87
N SER A 562 10.99 9.96 11.44
CA SER A 562 11.47 9.41 10.18
C SER A 562 10.69 9.94 8.96
N THR A 563 11.41 10.22 7.88
CA THR A 563 10.83 10.63 6.60
C THR A 563 10.31 9.42 5.83
N ASP A 564 9.23 9.61 5.11
CA ASP A 564 8.75 8.65 4.13
C ASP A 564 9.44 8.83 2.77
N ALA A 565 9.31 7.84 1.91
CA ALA A 565 9.78 7.87 0.54
C ALA A 565 8.66 7.42 -0.40
N VAL A 566 8.64 7.95 -1.62
CA VAL A 566 7.76 7.43 -2.68
C VAL A 566 8.39 6.17 -3.23
N LEU A 567 7.63 5.08 -3.21
CA LEU A 567 8.06 3.78 -3.70
C LEU A 567 7.59 3.55 -5.14
N PHE A 568 6.37 4.02 -5.46
CA PHE A 568 5.70 3.75 -6.73
C PHE A 568 4.72 4.87 -7.08
N ASP A 569 4.70 5.34 -8.32
CA ASP A 569 3.67 6.26 -8.81
C ASP A 569 2.52 5.44 -9.41
N ASP A 570 1.45 5.33 -8.62
CA ASP A 570 0.30 4.51 -8.94
C ASP A 570 -0.61 5.13 -10.00
N LEU A 571 -0.39 6.36 -10.47
CA LEU A 571 -1.19 6.95 -11.55
C LEU A 571 -0.61 6.76 -12.95
N VAL A 572 0.62 6.22 -13.07
CA VAL A 572 1.30 6.11 -14.35
C VAL A 572 1.28 4.68 -14.88
N ALA A 573 0.72 4.51 -16.08
CA ALA A 573 0.74 3.25 -16.83
C ALA A 573 0.69 3.50 -18.34
N ASP A 574 1.30 2.61 -19.11
CA ASP A 574 1.38 2.65 -20.57
C ASP A 574 1.91 4.01 -21.10
N GLY A 575 2.86 4.60 -20.38
CA GLY A 575 3.42 5.93 -20.65
C GLY A 575 2.44 7.09 -20.49
N LYS A 576 1.30 6.88 -19.81
CA LYS A 576 0.22 7.86 -19.66
C LYS A 576 -0.14 8.08 -18.19
N LEU A 577 -0.59 9.29 -17.90
CA LEU A 577 -1.17 9.65 -16.61
C LEU A 577 -2.65 9.27 -16.59
N GLY A 578 -3.02 8.39 -15.66
CA GLY A 578 -4.40 8.02 -15.40
C GLY A 578 -5.03 8.85 -14.28
N GLU A 579 -6.36 8.87 -14.24
CA GLU A 579 -7.14 9.53 -13.17
C GLU A 579 -7.34 8.63 -11.95
N VAL A 580 -7.20 7.32 -12.12
CA VAL A 580 -7.42 6.31 -11.09
C VAL A 580 -6.15 5.52 -10.88
N SER A 581 -5.85 5.25 -9.61
CA SER A 581 -4.75 4.38 -9.21
C SER A 581 -4.73 3.06 -9.98
N THR A 582 -3.54 2.66 -10.35
CA THR A 582 -3.22 1.36 -10.93
C THR A 582 -3.08 0.29 -9.86
N VAL A 583 -3.03 0.67 -8.56
CA VAL A 583 -2.95 -0.21 -7.39
C VAL A 583 -4.29 -0.18 -6.66
N THR A 584 -4.96 -1.32 -6.56
CA THR A 584 -6.27 -1.41 -5.89
C THR A 584 -6.17 -1.91 -4.46
N GLU A 585 -5.20 -2.78 -4.18
CA GLU A 585 -4.96 -3.34 -2.85
C GLU A 585 -3.45 -3.48 -2.62
N LEU A 586 -3.03 -3.39 -1.36
CA LEU A 586 -1.66 -3.66 -0.97
C LEU A 586 -1.58 -4.43 0.34
N LYS A 587 -0.57 -5.30 0.45
CA LYS A 587 -0.27 -6.05 1.67
C LYS A 587 1.24 -6.06 1.90
N VAL A 588 1.66 -5.93 3.15
CA VAL A 588 3.07 -6.00 3.55
C VAL A 588 3.23 -7.18 4.50
N LEU A 589 4.16 -8.07 4.17
CA LEU A 589 4.42 -9.30 4.91
C LEU A 589 5.88 -9.33 5.37
N PRO A 590 6.14 -9.80 6.60
CA PRO A 590 7.50 -10.02 7.04
C PRO A 590 8.15 -11.12 6.20
N ALA A 591 9.43 -10.93 5.88
CA ALA A 591 10.25 -11.90 5.17
C ALA A 591 11.66 -11.95 5.81
N PRO A 592 12.43 -13.04 5.63
CA PRO A 592 13.80 -13.09 6.13
C PRO A 592 14.64 -11.92 5.61
N GLY A 593 14.99 -10.99 6.51
CA GLY A 593 15.82 -9.82 6.21
C GLY A 593 15.20 -8.73 5.33
N SER A 594 13.93 -8.84 4.95
CA SER A 594 13.22 -7.88 4.08
C SER A 594 11.72 -7.85 4.39
N ALA A 595 10.96 -6.97 3.74
CA ALA A 595 9.50 -7.08 3.68
C ALA A 595 9.08 -7.46 2.27
N LEU A 596 8.18 -8.43 2.15
CA LEU A 596 7.48 -8.71 0.90
C LEU A 596 6.27 -7.79 0.80
N VAL A 597 6.09 -7.15 -0.35
CA VAL A 597 5.00 -6.23 -0.62
C VAL A 597 4.21 -6.78 -1.80
N LEU A 598 2.95 -7.12 -1.56
CA LEU A 598 2.04 -7.56 -2.60
C LEU A 598 1.20 -6.37 -3.05
N LEU A 599 1.21 -6.09 -4.35
CA LEU A 599 0.41 -5.03 -4.97
C LEU A 599 -0.58 -5.68 -5.95
N GLN A 600 -1.87 -5.50 -5.71
CA GLN A 600 -2.86 -5.83 -6.72
C GLN A 600 -2.95 -4.67 -7.72
N THR A 601 -2.53 -4.92 -8.96
CA THR A 601 -2.44 -3.89 -10.00
C THR A 601 -3.31 -4.22 -11.22
N ARG A 602 -3.37 -3.28 -12.19
CA ARG A 602 -3.96 -3.55 -13.52
C ARG A 602 -3.23 -4.62 -14.33
N LYS A 603 -1.94 -4.90 -14.04
CA LYS A 603 -1.18 -6.01 -14.63
C LYS A 603 -1.39 -7.34 -13.89
N GLY A 604 -2.18 -7.34 -12.82
CA GLY A 604 -2.39 -8.47 -11.93
C GLY A 604 -1.68 -8.28 -10.58
N LEU A 605 -1.57 -9.38 -9.83
CA LEU A 605 -0.89 -9.42 -8.54
C LEU A 605 0.63 -9.40 -8.73
N VAL A 606 1.30 -8.40 -8.17
CA VAL A 606 2.75 -8.20 -8.25
C VAL A 606 3.39 -8.38 -6.89
N ALA A 607 4.56 -9.03 -6.85
CA ALA A 607 5.43 -9.12 -5.69
C ALA A 607 6.59 -8.12 -5.81
N MET A 608 6.74 -7.30 -4.78
CA MET A 608 7.81 -6.32 -4.61
C MET A 608 8.51 -6.59 -3.27
N ARG A 609 9.72 -6.06 -3.09
CA ARG A 609 10.49 -6.24 -1.86
C ARG A 609 11.00 -4.90 -1.35
N VAL A 610 10.91 -4.71 -0.03
CA VAL A 610 11.65 -3.67 0.69
C VAL A 610 12.86 -4.30 1.36
N GLY A 611 14.04 -4.03 0.83
CA GLY A 611 15.31 -4.52 1.35
C GLY A 611 15.66 -3.90 2.72
N SER A 612 16.69 -4.45 3.37
CA SER A 612 17.21 -3.91 4.63
C SER A 612 17.84 -2.52 4.51
N ASP A 613 18.14 -2.06 3.29
CA ASP A 613 18.58 -0.71 2.95
C ASP A 613 17.41 0.25 2.67
N GLY A 614 16.17 -0.26 2.68
CA GLY A 614 14.97 0.48 2.27
C GLY A 614 14.75 0.52 0.76
N GLY A 615 15.56 -0.17 -0.04
CA GLY A 615 15.36 -0.27 -1.48
C GLY A 615 14.06 -0.98 -1.81
N PHE A 616 13.28 -0.43 -2.75
CA PHE A 616 12.03 -1.00 -3.23
C PHE A 616 12.22 -1.57 -4.63
N THR A 617 12.24 -2.89 -4.76
CA THR A 617 12.60 -3.59 -6.00
C THR A 617 11.56 -4.65 -6.36
N PRO A 618 11.36 -4.95 -7.65
CA PRO A 618 10.54 -6.09 -8.05
C PRO A 618 11.12 -7.39 -7.50
N ASP A 619 10.27 -8.28 -7.00
CA ASP A 619 10.69 -9.60 -6.56
C ASP A 619 10.79 -10.56 -7.75
N ASN A 620 11.46 -11.70 -7.56
CA ASN A 620 11.51 -12.74 -8.59
C ASN A 620 10.56 -13.89 -8.24
N VAL A 621 9.41 -13.92 -8.91
CA VAL A 621 8.39 -14.96 -8.80
C VAL A 621 8.77 -16.14 -9.68
N VAL A 622 8.82 -17.33 -9.08
CA VAL A 622 9.07 -18.58 -9.78
C VAL A 622 7.88 -19.51 -9.57
N TRP A 623 7.22 -19.90 -10.66
CA TRP A 623 6.18 -20.92 -10.63
C TRP A 623 6.80 -22.31 -10.83
N GLU A 624 6.59 -23.20 -9.86
CA GLU A 624 7.12 -24.57 -9.83
C GLU A 624 6.14 -25.64 -10.32
#